data_AF-A0A401YSR7-F1
#
_entry.id   AF-A0A401YSR7-F1
#
_cell.length_a   1.000
_cell.length_b   1.000
_cell.length_c   1.000
_cell.angle_alpha   90.00
_cell.angle_beta   90.00
_cell.angle_gamma   90.00
#
_symmetry.space_group_name_H-M   'P 1'
#
loop_
_entity.id
_entity.type
_entity.pdbx_description
1 polymer ?
#
loop_
_entity_poly.entity_id
_entity_poly.type
_entity_poly.pdbx_seq_one_letter_code
_entity_poly.pdbx_strand_id
1 'polypeptide(L)'
;MRSVTSERGFRWQSAKLRRRVGVAVASGVLLTGGAVAVAPGASAASHPSCDTDFRDQTAKISGSNVRLRAKPNTNSTVYRLLQKGATVTVYCQKNAGEANWWYYVKHNASGVKGWVWWAYV
;
A
#
# COMPACT_ATOMS: atom_id res chain seq x y z
N MET A 1 -21.25 -2.15 39.44
CA MET A 1 -22.18 -2.12 38.29
C MET A 1 -21.39 -1.70 37.05
N ARG A 2 -21.54 -2.45 35.96
CA ARG A 2 -20.80 -2.29 34.70
C ARG A 2 -21.28 -1.04 33.95
N SER A 3 -20.39 -0.40 33.19
CA SER A 3 -20.74 0.18 31.89
C SER A 3 -19.49 0.29 31.01
N VAL A 4 -19.62 -0.30 29.82
CA VAL A 4 -18.69 -0.47 28.70
C VAL A 4 -18.78 0.74 27.75
N THR A 5 -17.76 0.93 26.90
CA THR A 5 -17.73 1.56 25.53
C THR A 5 -16.58 2.58 25.45
N SER A 6 -15.41 2.35 24.86
CA SER A 6 -14.97 1.81 23.56
C SER A 6 -15.17 2.76 22.35
N GLU A 7 -14.03 3.11 21.74
CA GLU A 7 -13.78 3.40 20.31
C GLU A 7 -13.59 4.85 19.80
N ARG A 8 -12.31 5.12 19.47
CA ARG A 8 -11.79 5.65 18.19
C ARG A 8 -12.22 7.04 17.71
N GLY A 9 -11.43 8.05 18.11
CA GLY A 9 -11.32 9.34 17.43
C GLY A 9 -10.18 9.35 16.39
N PHE A 10 -10.55 9.52 15.12
CA PHE A 10 -9.70 9.75 13.96
C PHE A 10 -8.70 10.91 14.17
N ARG A 11 -7.39 10.64 14.01
CA ARG A 11 -6.34 11.68 13.96
C ARG A 11 -5.88 11.88 12.52
N TRP A 12 -6.30 13.00 11.91
CA TRP A 12 -5.63 13.58 10.75
C TRP A 12 -4.33 14.24 11.20
N GLN A 13 -3.18 13.80 10.69
CA GLN A 13 -1.98 14.64 10.72
C GLN A 13 -1.22 14.52 9.40
N SER A 14 -1.33 15.59 8.62
CA SER A 14 -0.44 15.91 7.50
C SER A 14 0.92 16.30 8.05
N ALA A 15 2.00 15.66 7.61
CA ALA A 15 3.34 16.20 7.80
C ALA A 15 4.25 15.80 6.64
N LYS A 16 4.44 16.75 5.72
CA LYS A 16 5.59 16.79 4.84
C LYS A 16 6.82 17.01 5.73
N LEU A 17 7.77 16.09 5.77
CA LEU A 17 9.15 16.52 6.01
C LEU A 17 10.15 15.60 5.33
N ARG A 18 10.93 16.23 4.45
CA ARG A 18 12.11 15.69 3.80
C ARG A 18 13.32 16.00 4.69
N ARG A 19 14.26 15.05 4.82
CA ARG A 19 15.70 15.17 4.47
C ARG A 19 16.65 14.41 5.43
N ARG A 20 17.46 13.54 4.78
CA ARG A 20 18.91 13.28 4.88
C ARG A 20 19.48 12.73 6.23
N VAL A 21 19.87 11.44 6.26
CA VAL A 21 21.25 10.87 6.18
C VAL A 21 22.10 11.18 7.42
N GLY A 22 22.40 10.19 8.29
CA GLY A 22 23.66 9.42 8.37
C GLY A 22 24.29 9.70 9.75
N VAL A 23 25.06 8.88 10.48
CA VAL A 23 25.85 7.65 10.28
C VAL A 23 26.02 7.01 11.68
N ALA A 24 26.18 5.69 11.74
CA ALA A 24 26.43 4.91 12.95
C ALA A 24 27.91 4.95 13.40
N VAL A 25 28.16 4.81 14.71
CA VAL A 25 29.36 4.12 15.23
C VAL A 25 29.09 3.51 16.61
N ALA A 26 29.41 2.22 16.73
CA ALA A 26 29.44 1.36 17.91
C ALA A 26 30.70 1.66 18.76
N SER A 27 30.95 1.28 20.02
CA SER A 27 30.42 0.33 21.01
C SER A 27 30.95 0.75 22.39
N GLY A 28 30.22 0.48 23.48
CA GLY A 28 30.80 0.38 24.83
C GLY A 28 29.93 0.92 25.97
N VAL A 29 29.85 0.13 27.05
CA VAL A 29 29.30 0.39 28.40
C VAL A 29 27.95 -0.28 28.72
N LEU A 30 28.03 -1.07 29.80
CA LEU A 30 27.05 -1.97 30.39
C LEU A 30 26.09 -1.27 31.36
N LEU A 31 24.93 -1.91 31.57
CA LEU A 31 24.09 -1.88 32.78
C LEU A 31 23.37 -0.56 33.12
N THR A 32 22.29 -0.25 32.41
CA THR A 32 21.07 0.37 32.98
C THR A 32 19.94 0.35 31.94
N GLY A 33 18.78 -0.19 32.32
CA GLY A 33 17.52 0.07 31.61
C GLY A 33 17.31 -0.77 30.35
N GLY A 34 16.27 -1.59 30.35
CA GLY A 34 15.82 -2.30 29.17
C GLY A 34 15.47 -1.30 28.06
N ALA A 35 16.38 -1.14 27.11
CA ALA A 35 16.04 -0.61 25.81
C ALA A 35 15.24 -1.70 25.11
N VAL A 36 13.92 -1.59 25.14
CA VAL A 36 13.07 -2.25 24.15
C VAL A 36 13.63 -1.87 22.79
N ALA A 37 14.29 -2.82 22.13
CA ALA A 37 14.61 -2.71 20.73
C ALA A 37 13.25 -2.59 20.02
N VAL A 38 12.80 -1.36 19.77
CA VAL A 38 11.77 -1.09 18.78
C VAL A 38 12.38 -1.47 17.44
N ALA A 39 12.33 -2.76 17.11
CA ALA A 39 12.44 -3.19 15.73
C ALA A 39 11.34 -2.42 15.00
N PRO A 40 11.66 -1.47 14.09
CA PRO A 40 10.63 -1.02 13.16
C PRO A 40 10.12 -2.29 12.50
N GLY A 41 8.84 -2.58 12.71
CA GLY A 41 8.22 -3.83 12.31
C GLY A 41 8.71 -4.20 10.92
N ALA A 42 9.26 -5.41 10.83
CA ALA A 42 9.63 -6.16 9.64
C ALA A 42 9.42 -5.35 8.37
N SER A 43 10.51 -4.87 7.75
CA SER A 43 10.54 -4.21 6.44
C SER A 43 9.31 -4.58 5.62
N ALA A 44 8.26 -3.77 5.74
CA ALA A 44 7.04 -3.96 4.98
C ALA A 44 7.53 -3.81 3.54
N ALA A 45 7.62 -4.91 2.82
CA ALA A 45 8.27 -4.99 1.53
C ALA A 45 7.56 -4.03 0.57
N SER A 46 7.98 -2.77 0.56
CA SER A 46 7.41 -1.65 -0.20
C SER A 46 5.91 -1.82 -0.45
N HIS A 47 5.12 -2.14 0.57
CA HIS A 47 3.69 -2.30 0.35
C HIS A 47 3.15 -0.90 0.04
N PRO A 48 2.41 -0.71 -1.07
CA PRO A 48 1.86 0.59 -1.39
C PRO A 48 1.07 1.16 -0.21
N SER A 49 1.07 2.48 -0.02
CA SER A 49 0.21 3.11 0.98
C SER A 49 -1.25 2.97 0.53
N CYS A 50 -1.93 1.93 1.00
CA CYS A 50 -3.30 1.60 0.65
C CYS A 50 -4.26 2.02 1.76
N ASP A 51 -5.52 2.30 1.41
CA ASP A 51 -6.61 2.61 2.35
C ASP A 51 -7.28 1.33 2.86
N THR A 52 -7.38 0.29 2.03
CA THR A 52 -8.00 -0.99 2.41
C THR A 52 -7.24 -2.15 1.78
N ASP A 53 -6.93 -3.16 2.57
CA ASP A 53 -6.25 -4.39 2.14
C ASP A 53 -7.27 -5.50 1.89
N PHE A 54 -7.08 -6.24 0.80
CA PHE A 54 -7.97 -7.32 0.34
C PHE A 54 -7.38 -8.72 0.51
N ARG A 55 -6.20 -8.87 1.12
CA ARG A 55 -5.55 -10.17 1.35
C ARG A 55 -5.51 -11.06 0.10
N ASP A 56 -5.02 -10.50 -1.00
CA ASP A 56 -4.78 -11.24 -2.25
C ASP A 56 -6.04 -11.84 -2.91
N GLN A 57 -7.14 -11.09 -2.95
CA GLN A 57 -8.34 -11.53 -3.67
C GLN A 57 -8.09 -11.67 -5.17
N THR A 58 -8.64 -12.72 -5.77
CA THR A 58 -8.56 -12.92 -7.23
C THR A 58 -9.75 -12.25 -7.91
N ALA A 59 -9.47 -11.43 -8.93
CA ALA A 59 -10.46 -10.74 -9.73
C ALA A 59 -10.16 -10.90 -11.23
N LYS A 60 -11.15 -10.57 -12.06
CA LYS A 60 -11.03 -10.60 -13.52
C LYS A 60 -11.24 -9.20 -14.07
N ILE A 61 -10.36 -8.79 -14.98
CA ILE A 61 -10.50 -7.49 -15.63
C ILE A 61 -11.72 -7.51 -16.57
N SER A 62 -12.65 -6.57 -16.38
CA SER A 62 -13.86 -6.45 -17.20
C SER A 62 -13.62 -5.61 -18.48
N GLY A 63 -12.68 -4.68 -18.43
CA GLY A 63 -12.35 -3.78 -19.55
C GLY A 63 -11.35 -4.36 -20.57
N SER A 64 -11.38 -3.84 -21.79
CA SER A 64 -10.36 -4.11 -22.80
C SER A 64 -9.26 -3.04 -22.76
N ASN A 65 -7.99 -3.43 -22.90
CA ASN A 65 -6.83 -2.53 -22.85
C ASN A 65 -6.71 -1.70 -21.57
N VAL A 66 -7.01 -2.32 -20.43
CA VAL A 66 -6.94 -1.68 -19.12
C VAL A 66 -5.49 -1.43 -18.72
N ARG A 67 -5.15 -0.19 -18.40
CA ARG A 67 -3.77 0.24 -18.16
C ARG A 67 -3.35 -0.10 -16.72
N LEU A 68 -2.36 -0.98 -16.59
CA LEU A 68 -1.64 -1.24 -15.35
C LEU A 68 -0.55 -0.17 -15.18
N ARG A 69 -0.66 0.66 -14.17
CA ARG A 69 0.15 1.87 -13.98
C ARG A 69 1.09 1.78 -12.80
N ALA A 70 2.16 2.58 -12.84
CA ALA A 70 3.11 2.69 -11.74
C ALA A 70 2.54 3.38 -10.49
N LYS A 71 1.61 4.33 -10.69
CA LYS A 71 1.01 5.13 -9.61
C LYS A 71 -0.51 5.23 -9.79
N PRO A 72 -1.27 5.50 -8.72
CA PRO A 72 -2.72 5.67 -8.77
C PRO A 72 -3.09 7.06 -9.34
N ASN A 73 -2.67 7.32 -10.58
CA ASN A 73 -2.98 8.54 -11.32
C ASN A 73 -2.94 8.28 -12.83
N THR A 74 -3.59 9.15 -13.61
CA THR A 74 -3.72 9.03 -15.07
C THR A 74 -2.47 9.46 -15.84
N ASN A 75 -1.57 10.22 -15.22
CA ASN A 75 -0.34 10.76 -15.83
C ASN A 75 0.90 9.86 -15.61
N SER A 76 0.73 8.70 -14.97
CA SER A 76 1.84 7.81 -14.65
C SER A 76 2.14 6.83 -15.77
N THR A 77 3.40 6.38 -15.78
CA THR A 77 3.89 5.33 -16.66
C THR A 77 3.00 4.09 -16.61
N VAL A 78 2.63 3.62 -17.78
CA VAL A 78 1.88 2.37 -17.97
C VAL A 78 2.88 1.24 -18.11
N TYR A 79 2.84 0.27 -17.22
CA TYR A 79 3.67 -0.94 -17.30
C TYR A 79 3.12 -1.93 -18.32
N ARG A 80 1.79 -2.07 -18.39
CA ARG A 80 1.15 -3.05 -19.28
C ARG A 80 -0.31 -2.70 -19.55
N LEU A 81 -0.84 -3.25 -20.64
CA LEU A 81 -2.26 -3.28 -20.95
C LEU A 81 -2.81 -4.67 -20.63
N LEU A 82 -3.87 -4.72 -19.84
CA LEU A 82 -4.60 -5.93 -19.48
C LEU A 82 -5.81 -6.07 -20.41
N GLN A 83 -6.00 -7.26 -20.95
CA GLN A 83 -7.16 -7.56 -21.79
C GLN A 83 -8.35 -8.02 -20.94
N LYS A 84 -9.54 -7.92 -21.50
CA LYS A 84 -10.76 -8.41 -20.87
C LYS A 84 -10.62 -9.89 -20.53
N GLY A 85 -11.04 -10.27 -19.33
CA GLY A 85 -10.95 -11.63 -18.81
C GLY A 85 -9.60 -11.99 -18.19
N ALA A 86 -8.60 -11.10 -18.24
CA ALA A 86 -7.31 -11.32 -17.59
C ALA A 86 -7.47 -11.50 -16.08
N THR A 87 -6.85 -12.54 -15.53
CA THR A 87 -6.90 -12.84 -14.11
C THR A 87 -5.85 -12.03 -13.35
N VAL A 88 -6.28 -11.29 -12.34
CA VAL A 88 -5.43 -10.45 -11.50
C VAL A 88 -5.64 -10.77 -10.03
N THR A 89 -4.60 -10.57 -9.23
CA THR A 89 -4.68 -10.65 -7.76
C THR A 89 -4.68 -9.24 -7.21
N VAL A 90 -5.76 -8.86 -6.54
CA VAL A 90 -5.96 -7.58 -5.88
C VAL A 90 -5.37 -7.65 -4.48
N TYR A 91 -4.41 -6.79 -4.21
CA TYR A 91 -3.78 -6.68 -2.90
C TYR A 91 -4.54 -5.69 -2.03
N CYS A 92 -4.84 -4.52 -2.59
CA CYS A 92 -5.38 -3.40 -1.82
C CYS A 92 -6.06 -2.38 -2.73
N GLN A 93 -6.83 -1.45 -2.15
CA GLN A 93 -7.25 -0.22 -2.83
C GLN A 93 -6.71 1.03 -2.16
N LYS A 94 -6.66 2.10 -2.94
CA LYS A 94 -6.28 3.43 -2.48
C LYS A 94 -7.21 4.48 -3.08
N ASN A 95 -7.61 5.45 -2.25
CA ASN A 95 -8.25 6.66 -2.70
C ASN A 95 -7.18 7.65 -3.20
N ALA A 96 -7.32 8.09 -4.46
CA ALA A 96 -6.44 9.07 -5.08
C ALA A 96 -6.98 10.51 -5.01
N GLY A 97 -8.06 10.74 -4.25
CA GLY A 97 -8.77 12.02 -4.15
C GLY A 97 -10.06 12.02 -4.98
N GLU A 98 -11.03 12.86 -4.61
CA GLU A 98 -12.27 13.07 -5.39
C GLU A 98 -13.02 11.76 -5.76
N ALA A 99 -13.09 10.81 -4.83
CA ALA A 99 -13.70 9.49 -5.04
C ALA A 99 -13.05 8.64 -6.15
N ASN A 100 -11.79 8.93 -6.51
CA ASN A 100 -11.04 8.16 -7.50
C ASN A 100 -10.33 6.98 -6.83
N TRP A 101 -10.96 5.80 -6.90
CA TRP A 101 -10.41 4.58 -6.33
C TRP A 101 -9.50 3.84 -7.31
N TRP A 102 -8.42 3.29 -6.77
CA TRP A 102 -7.45 2.51 -7.52
C TRP A 102 -7.18 1.21 -6.80
N TYR A 103 -7.17 0.09 -7.53
CA TYR A 103 -6.73 -1.20 -7.01
C TYR A 103 -5.27 -1.43 -7.34
N TYR A 104 -4.49 -1.87 -6.35
CA TYR A 104 -3.17 -2.41 -6.60
C TYR A 104 -3.30 -3.90 -6.89
N VAL A 105 -2.90 -4.29 -8.09
CA VAL A 105 -3.10 -5.64 -8.61
C VAL A 105 -1.80 -6.22 -9.15
N LYS A 106 -1.67 -7.55 -9.09
CA LYS A 106 -0.67 -8.33 -9.81
C LYS A 106 -1.36 -9.06 -10.96
N HIS A 107 -0.84 -8.88 -12.16
CA HIS A 107 -1.27 -9.70 -13.29
C HIS A 107 -0.72 -11.11 -13.14
N ASN A 108 -1.58 -12.13 -13.06
CA ASN A 108 -1.12 -13.50 -12.80
C ASN A 108 -0.29 -14.08 -13.96
N ALA A 109 -0.62 -13.74 -15.22
CA ALA A 109 0.10 -14.28 -16.37
C ALA A 109 1.49 -13.64 -16.58
N SER A 110 1.70 -12.38 -16.15
CA SER A 110 2.99 -11.69 -16.34
C SER A 110 3.78 -11.46 -15.05
N GLY A 111 3.16 -11.63 -13.88
CA GLY A 111 3.76 -11.32 -12.58
C GLY A 111 3.93 -9.83 -12.27
N VAL A 112 3.63 -8.95 -13.24
CA VAL A 112 3.77 -7.48 -13.10
C VAL A 112 2.73 -6.94 -12.14
N LYS A 113 3.17 -6.09 -11.21
CA LYS A 113 2.32 -5.39 -10.23
C LYS A 113 2.13 -3.93 -10.61
N GLY A 114 0.96 -3.39 -10.32
CA GLY A 114 0.67 -1.98 -10.55
C GLY A 114 -0.74 -1.58 -10.15
N TRP A 115 -1.08 -0.33 -10.45
CA TRP A 115 -2.36 0.27 -10.14
C TRP A 115 -3.30 0.21 -11.33
N VAL A 116 -4.55 -0.14 -11.07
CA VAL A 116 -5.63 -0.16 -12.05
C VAL A 116 -6.82 0.61 -11.51
N TRP A 117 -7.58 1.22 -12.42
CA TRP A 117 -8.78 1.94 -12.07
C TRP A 117 -9.86 0.98 -11.55
N TRP A 118 -10.56 1.39 -10.49
CA TRP A 118 -11.51 0.52 -9.80
C TRP A 118 -12.64 -0.01 -10.69
N ALA A 119 -13.12 0.78 -11.65
CA ALA A 119 -14.26 0.39 -12.50
C ALA A 119 -13.97 -0.76 -13.48
N TYR A 120 -12.73 -1.28 -13.53
CA TYR A 120 -12.34 -2.34 -14.45
C TYR A 120 -11.97 -3.67 -13.78
N VAL A 121 -12.01 -3.73 -12.44
CA VAL A 121 -11.72 -4.92 -11.63
C VAL A 121 -13.01 -5.38 -10.96
#